data_AF-A0A091ECB9-F1
#
_entry.id   AF-A0A091ECB9-F1
#
_cell.length_a   1.000
_cell.length_b   1.000
_cell.length_c   1.000
_cell.angle_alpha   90.00
_cell.angle_beta   90.00
_cell.angle_gamma   90.00
#
_symmetry.space_group_name_H-M   'P 1'
#
loop_
_entity.id
_entity.type
_entity.pdbx_description
1 polymer ?
#
loop_
_entity_poly.entity_id
_entity_poly.type
_entity_poly.pdbx_seq_one_letter_code
_entity_poly.pdbx_strand_id
1 'polypeptide(L)'
;FVQLDRTEKIKNCQDPEFCKKLVVDYYFEKVQKLKFSVYDIDNKSFDLNDDDYLGGVECTLGQVVSSSVFTRPLELKQGKPAGKGTITISAEEIKDTRVVYLEIEAQNLDKKDFLGKSDPFLEFYKQSDAGTWQLVYRSEVIKNNLNPCWRKFSVPLQTFCGGDFNKPIKVQCADHDSDGSHDLIGTLETTLAKMQTAGAGSLVEYECIHPEKKQKKKHYKNSGIIRIKSCKIETEYSFLDYVMGGCQINFTVGVDFTASNGDPKSPDSLHYISPDGINEYLSAIWSVGSVVQDYDTDKLFPAFGFGAQVPPSWQVSHEFALNFNPSNPYCQG
;
A
#
# COMPACT_ATOMS: atom_id res chain seq x y z
N PHE A 1 21.85 2.31 -16.40
CA PHE A 1 21.50 1.39 -15.30
C PHE A 1 22.59 1.45 -14.25
N VAL A 2 22.24 1.31 -12.97
CA VAL A 2 23.16 1.14 -11.83
C VAL A 2 22.88 -0.23 -11.23
N GLN A 3 23.91 -0.96 -10.80
CA GLN A 3 23.72 -2.25 -10.14
C GLN A 3 23.09 -2.01 -8.77
N LEU A 4 21.88 -2.53 -8.55
CA LEU A 4 21.19 -2.45 -7.27
C LEU A 4 21.59 -3.60 -6.34
N ASP A 5 21.64 -4.82 -6.88
CA ASP A 5 21.95 -6.02 -6.11
C ASP A 5 22.40 -7.17 -7.03
N ARG A 6 22.78 -8.32 -6.45
CA ARG A 6 23.20 -9.55 -7.14
C ARG A 6 22.79 -10.79 -6.34
N THR A 7 22.30 -11.83 -7.02
CA THR A 7 22.01 -13.15 -6.42
C THR A 7 23.29 -13.91 -6.06
N GLU A 8 23.14 -15.03 -5.37
CA GLU A 8 24.23 -15.98 -5.15
C GLU A 8 24.64 -16.72 -6.44
N LYS A 9 25.88 -17.23 -6.46
CA LYS A 9 26.37 -18.12 -7.53
C LYS A 9 25.89 -19.55 -7.29
N ILE A 10 25.30 -20.16 -8.32
CA ILE A 10 24.91 -21.58 -8.31
C ILE A 10 25.91 -22.36 -9.18
N LYS A 11 26.53 -23.40 -8.62
CA LYS A 11 27.55 -24.19 -9.32
C LYS A 11 26.91 -25.31 -10.14
N ASN A 12 27.40 -25.50 -11.37
CA ASN A 12 27.08 -26.65 -12.24
C ASN A 12 25.57 -26.86 -12.46
N CYS A 13 24.84 -25.80 -12.76
CA CYS A 13 23.39 -25.85 -12.94
C CYS A 13 22.99 -25.11 -14.22
N GLN A 14 22.18 -25.75 -15.07
CA GLN A 14 21.64 -25.18 -16.31
C GLN A 14 20.22 -24.59 -16.13
N ASP A 15 19.60 -24.83 -14.98
CA ASP A 15 18.27 -24.33 -14.61
C ASP A 15 18.31 -23.79 -13.16
N PRO A 16 19.05 -22.69 -12.91
CA PRO A 16 19.30 -22.19 -11.58
C PRO A 16 18.07 -21.57 -10.92
N GLU A 17 17.74 -22.01 -9.71
CA GLU A 17 16.76 -21.37 -8.82
C GLU A 17 17.47 -20.60 -7.70
N PHE A 18 17.30 -19.28 -7.66
CA PHE A 18 17.96 -18.42 -6.68
C PHE A 18 17.13 -18.25 -5.40
N CYS A 19 17.81 -18.38 -4.27
CA CYS A 19 17.24 -18.19 -2.94
C CYS A 19 17.21 -16.71 -2.55
N LYS A 20 18.27 -15.95 -2.86
CA LYS A 20 18.34 -14.53 -2.47
C LYS A 20 17.25 -13.73 -3.19
N LYS A 21 16.46 -12.99 -2.41
CA LYS A 21 15.46 -12.03 -2.91
C LYS A 21 16.12 -10.66 -3.10
N LEU A 22 15.76 -9.99 -4.19
CA LEU A 22 16.23 -8.63 -4.49
C LEU A 22 15.13 -7.65 -4.05
N VAL A 23 15.46 -6.71 -3.17
CA VAL A 23 14.49 -5.74 -2.62
C VAL A 23 14.54 -4.45 -3.42
N VAL A 24 13.38 -3.98 -3.86
CA VAL A 24 13.22 -2.72 -4.60
C VAL A 24 11.96 -2.01 -4.13
N ASP A 25 12.04 -0.69 -3.97
CA ASP A 25 10.87 0.13 -3.68
C ASP A 25 9.96 0.21 -4.92
N TYR A 26 8.65 0.16 -4.69
CA TYR A 26 7.64 0.27 -5.74
C TYR A 26 6.96 1.65 -5.71
N TYR A 27 6.91 2.31 -6.86
CA TYR A 27 6.28 3.60 -7.09
C TYR A 27 5.36 3.50 -8.30
N PHE A 28 4.06 3.38 -8.06
CA PHE A 28 3.06 3.26 -9.13
C PHE A 28 3.18 4.39 -10.15
N GLU A 29 3.44 5.61 -9.71
CA GLU A 29 3.49 6.81 -10.55
C GLU A 29 4.78 6.93 -11.41
N LYS A 30 5.68 5.94 -11.37
CA LYS A 30 6.97 5.98 -12.07
C LYS A 30 7.18 4.76 -12.96
N VAL A 31 7.68 5.01 -14.17
CA VAL A 31 8.22 3.95 -15.03
C VAL A 31 9.60 3.52 -14.50
N GLN A 32 9.60 2.49 -13.65
CA GLN A 32 10.82 1.95 -13.05
C GLN A 32 11.46 0.89 -13.95
N LYS A 33 12.44 1.30 -14.77
CA LYS A 33 13.16 0.39 -15.67
C LYS A 33 14.15 -0.50 -14.91
N LEU A 34 14.06 -1.79 -15.14
CA LEU A 34 14.93 -2.83 -14.59
C LEU A 34 15.73 -3.50 -15.70
N LYS A 35 16.96 -3.90 -15.38
CA LYS A 35 17.81 -4.71 -16.24
C LYS A 35 18.32 -5.89 -15.45
N PHE A 36 17.98 -7.09 -15.89
CA PHE A 36 18.49 -8.34 -15.36
C PHE A 36 19.57 -8.84 -16.30
N SER A 37 20.70 -9.26 -15.75
CA SER A 37 21.85 -9.73 -16.52
C SER A 37 22.37 -11.03 -15.90
N VAL A 38 22.49 -12.05 -16.74
CA VAL A 38 22.89 -13.40 -16.36
C VAL A 38 24.31 -13.64 -16.85
N TYR A 39 25.16 -14.13 -15.96
CA TYR A 39 26.56 -14.42 -16.22
C TYR A 39 26.87 -15.86 -15.82
N ASP A 40 27.71 -16.53 -16.61
CA ASP A 40 28.42 -17.72 -16.17
C ASP A 40 29.67 -17.27 -15.43
N ILE A 41 29.77 -17.65 -14.16
CA ILE A 41 30.84 -17.17 -13.29
C ILE A 41 31.91 -18.26 -13.24
N ASP A 42 33.07 -18.00 -13.83
CA ASP A 42 34.18 -18.97 -13.89
C ASP A 42 35.26 -18.70 -12.86
N ASN A 43 35.34 -17.47 -12.37
CA ASN A 43 36.41 -17.04 -11.49
C ASN A 43 35.97 -16.97 -10.01
N LYS A 44 36.91 -16.52 -9.17
CA LYS A 44 36.70 -16.18 -7.74
C LYS A 44 36.64 -14.67 -7.52
N SER A 45 36.73 -13.89 -8.59
CA SER A 45 36.67 -12.44 -8.60
C SER A 45 35.22 -12.00 -8.33
N PHE A 46 35.06 -10.79 -7.78
CA PHE A 46 33.76 -10.17 -7.61
C PHE A 46 33.34 -9.37 -8.86
N ASP A 47 34.31 -8.97 -9.66
CA ASP A 47 34.10 -8.26 -10.92
C ASP A 47 33.62 -9.25 -11.98
N LEU A 48 32.73 -8.78 -12.86
CA LEU A 48 32.11 -9.57 -13.93
C LEU A 48 32.82 -9.36 -15.29
N ASN A 49 33.86 -8.52 -15.33
CA ASN A 49 34.55 -8.16 -16.57
C ASN A 49 35.21 -9.35 -17.28
N ASP A 50 35.52 -10.41 -16.55
CA ASP A 50 36.13 -11.66 -17.02
C ASP A 50 35.17 -12.86 -16.94
N ASP A 51 33.90 -12.64 -16.61
CA ASP A 51 32.84 -13.66 -16.62
C ASP A 51 32.05 -13.62 -17.93
N ASP A 52 31.54 -14.78 -18.37
CA ASP A 52 30.84 -14.91 -19.64
C ASP A 52 29.39 -14.40 -19.52
N TYR A 53 29.06 -13.34 -20.25
CA TYR A 53 27.69 -12.82 -20.31
C TYR A 53 26.79 -13.73 -21.13
N LEU A 54 25.85 -14.39 -20.46
CA LEU A 54 24.89 -15.32 -21.07
C LEU A 54 23.70 -14.61 -21.70
N GLY A 55 23.42 -13.37 -21.29
CA GLY A 55 22.29 -12.58 -21.78
C GLY A 55 21.50 -11.93 -20.65
N GLY A 56 20.46 -11.18 -21.01
CA GLY A 56 19.67 -10.44 -20.05
C GLY A 56 18.34 -9.98 -20.62
N VAL A 57 17.55 -9.32 -19.78
CA VAL A 57 16.28 -8.71 -20.15
C VAL A 57 16.17 -7.32 -19.56
N GLU A 58 15.62 -6.39 -20.34
CA GLU A 58 15.19 -5.08 -19.86
C GLU A 58 13.65 -5.06 -19.82
N CYS A 59 13.08 -4.62 -18.70
CA CYS A 59 11.65 -4.52 -18.49
C CYS A 59 11.32 -3.38 -17.51
N THR A 60 10.05 -3.13 -17.23
CA THR A 60 9.65 -2.27 -16.12
C THR A 60 9.25 -3.10 -14.91
N LEU A 61 9.38 -2.54 -13.70
CA LEU A 61 8.83 -3.17 -12.51
C LEU A 61 7.31 -3.34 -12.62
N GLY A 62 6.61 -2.40 -13.27
CA GLY A 62 5.18 -2.48 -13.57
C GLY A 62 4.81 -3.77 -14.30
N GLN A 63 5.56 -4.12 -15.35
CA GLN A 63 5.35 -5.36 -16.10
C GLN A 63 5.57 -6.62 -15.26
N VAL A 64 6.54 -6.60 -14.34
CA VAL A 64 6.81 -7.73 -13.47
C VAL A 64 5.66 -7.95 -12.50
N VAL A 65 5.14 -6.88 -11.88
CA VAL A 65 4.09 -7.00 -10.85
C VAL A 65 2.68 -7.17 -11.44
N SER A 66 2.44 -6.76 -12.69
CA SER A 66 1.16 -6.97 -13.38
C SER A 66 1.05 -8.32 -14.09
N SER A 67 2.16 -9.06 -14.21
CA SER A 67 2.19 -10.38 -14.83
C SER A 67 2.04 -11.47 -13.77
N SER A 68 1.13 -12.42 -14.00
CA SER A 68 1.02 -13.63 -13.16
C SER A 68 2.28 -14.50 -13.24
N VAL A 69 2.93 -14.54 -14.41
CA VAL A 69 4.23 -15.16 -14.65
C VAL A 69 5.03 -14.29 -15.62
N PHE A 70 6.15 -13.72 -15.18
CA PHE A 70 7.03 -12.93 -16.05
C PHE A 70 8.22 -13.78 -16.52
N THR A 71 8.06 -14.47 -17.65
CA THR A 71 9.14 -15.22 -18.32
C THR A 71 9.51 -14.58 -19.64
N ARG A 72 10.80 -14.34 -19.86
CA ARG A 72 11.32 -13.73 -21.10
C ARG A 72 12.54 -14.51 -21.64
N PRO A 73 12.72 -14.56 -22.97
CA PRO A 73 13.96 -15.06 -23.55
C PRO A 73 15.12 -14.15 -23.18
N LEU A 74 16.30 -14.72 -22.99
CA LEU A 74 17.52 -13.95 -22.79
C LEU A 74 17.97 -13.30 -24.10
N GLU A 75 18.44 -12.07 -24.01
CA GLU A 75 18.98 -11.31 -25.14
C GLU A 75 20.42 -10.87 -24.88
N LEU A 76 21.27 -10.96 -25.91
CA LEU A 76 22.64 -10.43 -25.84
C LEU A 76 22.64 -8.91 -25.96
N LYS A 77 21.73 -8.40 -26.79
CA LYS A 77 21.42 -6.99 -27.06
C LYS A 77 19.96 -6.92 -27.46
N GLN A 78 19.35 -5.74 -27.36
CA GLN A 78 17.95 -5.52 -27.71
C GLN A 78 17.57 -6.18 -29.05
N GLY A 79 16.63 -7.12 -29.01
CA GLY A 79 16.12 -7.84 -30.18
C GLY A 79 17.07 -8.91 -30.76
N LYS A 80 18.21 -9.18 -30.11
CA LYS A 80 19.15 -10.24 -30.49
C LYS A 80 19.12 -11.38 -29.46
N PRO A 81 18.49 -12.53 -29.79
CA PRO A 81 18.39 -13.67 -28.88
C PRO A 81 19.75 -14.19 -28.42
N ALA A 82 19.84 -14.57 -27.15
CA ALA A 82 20.97 -15.27 -26.55
C ALA A 82 20.71 -16.78 -26.50
N GLY A 83 20.47 -17.38 -27.68
CA GLY A 83 20.13 -18.79 -27.80
C GLY A 83 18.70 -19.11 -27.34
N LYS A 84 18.53 -20.19 -26.58
CA LYS A 84 17.22 -20.69 -26.10
C LYS A 84 16.99 -20.47 -24.60
N GLY A 85 17.91 -19.78 -23.93
CA GLY A 85 17.81 -19.50 -22.51
C GLY A 85 16.66 -18.54 -22.20
N THR A 86 16.03 -18.74 -21.06
CA THR A 86 14.96 -17.88 -20.54
C THR A 86 15.26 -17.47 -19.11
N ILE A 87 14.68 -16.35 -18.69
CA ILE A 87 14.66 -15.92 -17.30
C ILE A 87 13.20 -15.77 -16.85
N THR A 88 12.90 -16.30 -15.67
CA THR A 88 11.61 -16.13 -15.00
C THR A 88 11.81 -15.27 -13.76
N ILE A 89 10.99 -14.24 -13.61
CA ILE A 89 11.02 -13.31 -12.49
C ILE A 89 9.67 -13.36 -11.80
N SER A 90 9.68 -13.45 -10.48
CA SER A 90 8.48 -13.41 -9.63
C SER A 90 8.66 -12.32 -8.60
N ALA A 91 7.58 -11.60 -8.29
CA ALA A 91 7.56 -10.53 -7.32
C ALA A 91 6.49 -10.80 -6.25
N GLU A 92 6.76 -10.34 -5.04
CA GLU A 92 5.84 -10.34 -3.89
C GLU A 92 5.96 -9.00 -3.18
N GLU A 93 4.87 -8.47 -2.64
CA GLU A 93 4.92 -7.27 -1.82
C GLU A 93 5.41 -7.61 -0.41
N ILE A 94 6.47 -6.92 0.04
CA ILE A 94 7.01 -7.07 1.40
C ILE A 94 6.27 -6.09 2.32
N LYS A 95 5.01 -6.39 2.65
CA LYS A 95 4.19 -5.57 3.54
C LYS A 95 3.25 -6.43 4.37
N ASP A 96 3.16 -6.14 5.68
CA ASP A 96 2.12 -6.71 6.53
C ASP A 96 0.83 -5.91 6.38
N THR A 97 -0.10 -6.45 5.60
CA THR A 97 -1.42 -5.88 5.29
C THR A 97 -2.48 -6.22 6.34
N ARG A 98 -2.11 -6.91 7.43
CA ARG A 98 -3.07 -7.27 8.48
C ARG A 98 -3.39 -6.07 9.35
N VAL A 99 -4.67 -5.96 9.70
CA VAL A 99 -5.23 -4.90 10.53
C VAL A 99 -5.99 -5.50 11.70
N VAL A 100 -5.77 -4.94 12.89
CA VAL A 100 -6.44 -5.34 14.13
C VAL A 100 -7.69 -4.48 14.31
N TYR A 101 -8.86 -5.11 14.32
CA TYR A 101 -10.16 -4.49 14.56
C TYR A 101 -10.64 -4.78 15.97
N LEU A 102 -10.97 -3.73 16.74
CA LEU A 102 -11.34 -3.83 18.14
C LEU A 102 -12.69 -3.18 18.45
N GLU A 103 -13.47 -3.85 19.30
CA GLU A 103 -14.67 -3.32 19.94
C GLU A 103 -14.51 -3.48 21.46
N ILE A 104 -14.56 -2.36 22.19
CA ILE A 104 -14.20 -2.31 23.61
C ILE A 104 -15.24 -1.48 24.36
N GLU A 105 -15.58 -1.95 25.55
CA GLU A 105 -16.40 -1.23 26.53
C GLU A 105 -15.73 -1.27 27.91
N ALA A 106 -16.22 -0.46 28.85
CA ALA A 106 -15.87 -0.58 30.25
C ALA A 106 -17.12 -0.61 31.12
N GLN A 107 -16.97 -1.11 32.34
CA GLN A 107 -18.01 -1.10 33.35
C GLN A 107 -17.50 -0.66 34.72
N ASN A 108 -18.36 0.06 35.44
CA ASN A 108 -18.14 0.51 36.80
C ASN A 108 -16.80 1.24 36.97
N LEU A 109 -16.46 2.13 36.03
CA LEU A 109 -15.27 2.96 36.14
C LEU A 109 -15.35 3.85 37.39
N ASP A 110 -14.20 4.12 38.00
CA ASP A 110 -14.14 5.06 39.13
C ASP A 110 -14.54 6.47 38.67
N LYS A 111 -15.40 7.11 39.47
CA LYS A 111 -15.76 8.52 39.33
C LYS A 111 -14.56 9.40 39.70
N LYS A 112 -14.17 10.31 38.82
CA LYS A 112 -13.07 11.26 39.02
C LYS A 112 -13.54 12.70 39.21
N ASP A 113 -14.57 13.12 38.49
CA ASP A 113 -15.16 14.45 38.65
C ASP A 113 -15.90 14.70 39.98
N PHE A 114 -15.78 15.94 40.47
CA PHE A 114 -16.52 16.41 41.65
C PHE A 114 -18.03 16.52 41.34
N LEU A 115 -18.40 17.14 40.21
CA LEU A 115 -19.77 17.32 39.72
C LEU A 115 -19.95 16.62 38.35
N GLY A 116 -20.53 15.42 38.36
CA GLY A 116 -20.69 14.58 37.15
C GLY A 116 -20.01 13.23 37.30
N LYS A 117 -20.11 12.34 36.32
CA LYS A 117 -19.28 11.13 36.21
C LYS A 117 -18.05 11.48 35.35
N SER A 118 -17.06 10.59 35.36
CA SER A 118 -15.89 10.67 34.49
C SER A 118 -16.27 10.76 33.00
N ASP A 119 -15.40 11.39 32.23
CA ASP A 119 -15.32 11.52 30.78
C ASP A 119 -14.22 10.58 30.21
N PRO A 120 -14.39 9.24 30.25
CA PRO A 120 -13.29 8.31 29.99
C PRO A 120 -12.90 8.20 28.51
N PHE A 121 -11.60 7.99 28.29
CA PHE A 121 -11.00 7.54 27.03
C PHE A 121 -9.92 6.48 27.27
N LEU A 122 -9.54 5.77 26.20
CA LEU A 122 -8.50 4.74 26.22
C LEU A 122 -7.29 5.17 25.40
N GLU A 123 -6.12 4.76 25.87
CA GLU A 123 -4.85 4.83 25.15
C GLU A 123 -4.18 3.47 25.13
N PHE A 124 -3.76 3.04 23.94
CA PHE A 124 -3.06 1.78 23.72
C PHE A 124 -1.60 2.08 23.47
N TYR A 125 -0.73 1.33 24.12
CA TYR A 125 0.71 1.46 24.00
C TYR A 125 1.34 0.11 23.67
N LYS A 126 2.23 0.10 22.68
CA LYS A 126 3.13 -1.03 22.43
C LYS A 126 4.47 -0.82 23.13
N GLN A 127 5.13 -1.91 23.48
CA GLN A 127 6.50 -1.86 23.97
C GLN A 127 7.49 -1.90 22.79
N SER A 128 8.41 -0.94 22.73
CA SER A 128 9.52 -0.94 21.77
C SER A 128 10.59 -1.96 22.19
N ASP A 129 11.52 -2.28 21.29
CA ASP A 129 12.64 -3.18 21.61
C ASP A 129 13.59 -2.59 22.66
N ALA A 130 13.59 -1.26 22.84
CA ALA A 130 14.29 -0.57 23.92
C ALA A 130 13.51 -0.57 25.26
N GLY A 131 12.36 -1.26 25.32
CA GLY A 131 11.52 -1.37 26.51
C GLY A 131 10.61 -0.17 26.78
N THR A 132 10.61 0.86 25.92
CA THR A 132 9.80 2.07 26.09
C THR A 132 8.39 1.90 25.54
N TRP A 133 7.39 2.50 26.19
CA TRP A 133 6.00 2.48 25.74
C TRP A 133 5.77 3.55 24.66
N GLN A 134 5.17 3.15 23.54
CA GLN A 134 4.82 4.02 22.42
C GLN A 134 3.31 4.00 22.20
N LEU A 135 2.67 5.18 22.16
CA LEU A 135 1.24 5.31 21.88
C LEU A 135 0.94 4.84 20.46
N VAL A 136 -0.01 3.91 20.31
CA VAL A 136 -0.42 3.35 19.00
C VAL A 136 -1.86 3.70 18.64
N TYR A 137 -2.69 4.02 19.63
CA TYR A 137 -4.07 4.42 19.41
C TYR A 137 -4.63 5.17 20.62
N ARG A 138 -5.52 6.13 20.37
CA ARG A 138 -6.32 6.83 21.38
C ARG A 138 -7.79 6.84 20.94
N SER A 139 -8.71 6.46 21.82
CA SER A 139 -10.15 6.48 21.53
C SER A 139 -10.73 7.90 21.61
N GLU A 140 -12.00 8.04 21.25
CA GLU A 140 -12.76 9.22 21.63
C GLU A 140 -12.99 9.30 23.14
N VAL A 141 -13.29 10.52 23.60
CA VAL A 141 -13.77 10.81 24.95
C VAL A 141 -15.29 10.61 25.00
N ILE A 142 -15.80 9.86 25.98
CA ILE A 142 -17.23 9.69 26.21
C ILE A 142 -17.62 10.43 27.48
N LYS A 143 -18.40 11.50 27.35
CA LYS A 143 -18.73 12.36 28.49
C LYS A 143 -19.68 11.71 29.50
N ASN A 144 -19.43 11.95 30.78
CA ASN A 144 -20.29 11.67 31.93
C ASN A 144 -20.78 10.20 31.95
N ASN A 145 -19.85 9.25 31.80
CA ASN A 145 -20.17 7.84 31.66
C ASN A 145 -19.17 6.92 32.36
N LEU A 146 -19.65 6.10 33.32
CA LEU A 146 -18.84 5.07 34.00
C LEU A 146 -18.93 3.69 33.35
N ASN A 147 -19.76 3.55 32.30
CA ASN A 147 -19.91 2.33 31.51
C ASN A 147 -19.83 2.65 30.00
N PRO A 148 -18.71 3.26 29.54
CA PRO A 148 -18.55 3.65 28.14
C PRO A 148 -18.49 2.44 27.21
N CYS A 149 -19.05 2.59 26.01
CA CYS A 149 -18.78 1.72 24.87
C CYS A 149 -18.18 2.62 23.78
N TRP A 150 -16.88 2.46 23.50
CA TRP A 150 -16.19 3.26 22.48
C TRP A 150 -16.52 2.77 21.08
N ARG A 151 -16.36 3.65 20.08
CA ARG A 151 -16.51 3.25 18.68
C ARG A 151 -15.51 2.15 18.32
N LYS A 152 -15.96 1.28 17.41
CA LYS A 152 -15.07 0.30 16.77
C LYS A 152 -13.93 1.03 16.10
N PHE A 153 -12.73 0.49 16.22
CA PHE A 153 -11.55 1.07 15.62
C PHE A 153 -10.63 -0.01 15.04
N SER A 154 -9.72 0.43 14.19
CA SER A 154 -8.73 -0.43 13.58
C SER A 154 -7.32 0.18 13.67
N VAL A 155 -6.30 -0.68 13.77
CA VAL A 155 -4.88 -0.29 13.81
C VAL A 155 -4.09 -1.31 12.99
N PRO A 156 -3.17 -0.89 12.09
CA PRO A 156 -2.27 -1.83 11.40
C PRO A 156 -1.53 -2.72 12.38
N LEU A 157 -1.41 -4.01 12.11
CA LEU A 157 -0.83 -5.00 13.03
C LEU A 157 0.60 -4.64 13.44
N GLN A 158 1.41 -4.18 12.48
CA GLN A 158 2.77 -3.72 12.73
C GLN A 158 2.81 -2.49 13.64
N THR A 159 1.84 -1.59 13.50
CA THR A 159 1.68 -0.44 14.38
C THR A 159 1.25 -0.88 15.77
N PHE A 160 0.29 -1.80 15.88
CA PHE A 160 -0.33 -2.21 17.13
C PHE A 160 0.58 -3.05 18.04
N CYS A 161 1.27 -4.05 17.49
CA CYS A 161 2.15 -4.94 18.28
C CYS A 161 3.46 -5.34 17.58
N GLY A 162 3.78 -4.71 16.43
CA GLY A 162 5.02 -5.01 15.69
C GLY A 162 5.02 -6.40 15.04
N GLY A 163 3.85 -6.97 14.78
CA GLY A 163 3.70 -8.32 14.21
C GLY A 163 3.83 -9.47 15.22
N ASP A 164 4.25 -9.19 16.46
CA ASP A 164 4.36 -10.19 17.52
C ASP A 164 3.13 -10.18 18.42
N PHE A 165 2.37 -11.27 18.41
CA PHE A 165 1.08 -11.36 19.07
C PHE A 165 1.23 -11.52 20.59
N ASN A 166 2.44 -11.83 21.07
CA ASN A 166 2.76 -12.06 22.47
C ASN A 166 3.47 -10.86 23.12
N LYS A 167 3.86 -9.84 22.34
CA LYS A 167 4.42 -8.61 22.92
C LYS A 167 3.40 -7.92 23.84
N PRO A 168 3.84 -7.39 25.00
CA PRO A 168 2.96 -6.67 25.91
C PRO A 168 2.32 -5.42 25.26
N ILE A 169 1.04 -5.25 25.53
CA ILE A 169 0.23 -4.08 25.18
C ILE A 169 -0.31 -3.51 26.48
N LYS A 170 0.02 -2.25 26.75
CA LYS A 170 -0.52 -1.51 27.89
C LYS A 170 -1.73 -0.71 27.42
N VAL A 171 -2.82 -0.79 28.16
CA VAL A 171 -4.00 0.05 27.97
C VAL A 171 -4.16 0.94 29.18
N GLN A 172 -4.26 2.25 28.96
CA GLN A 172 -4.58 3.23 30.00
C GLN A 172 -5.99 3.75 29.78
N CYS A 173 -6.78 3.78 30.85
CA CYS A 173 -8.05 4.48 30.90
C CYS A 173 -7.85 5.74 31.73
N ALA A 174 -8.13 6.89 31.15
CA ALA A 174 -7.99 8.19 31.78
C ALA A 174 -9.30 8.98 31.64
N ASP A 175 -9.48 9.91 32.56
CA ASP A 175 -10.56 10.86 32.61
C ASP A 175 -10.15 12.15 31.90
N HIS A 176 -11.00 12.70 31.04
CA HIS A 176 -10.64 13.87 30.25
C HIS A 176 -10.90 15.17 30.99
N ASP A 177 -9.82 15.81 31.45
CA ASP A 177 -9.85 17.21 31.91
C ASP A 177 -9.58 18.23 30.80
N SER A 178 -10.39 19.29 30.75
CA SER A 178 -10.29 20.34 29.71
C SER A 178 -8.99 21.16 29.74
N ASP A 179 -8.25 21.14 30.85
CA ASP A 179 -6.96 21.81 30.99
C ASP A 179 -5.77 20.95 30.51
N GLY A 180 -6.04 19.72 30.05
CA GLY A 180 -5.05 18.76 29.58
C GLY A 180 -4.42 17.89 30.68
N SER A 181 -4.76 18.10 31.95
CA SER A 181 -4.21 17.35 33.09
C SER A 181 -4.98 16.05 33.38
N HIS A 182 -5.24 15.27 32.33
CA HIS A 182 -6.09 14.08 32.36
C HIS A 182 -5.81 13.12 33.52
N ASP A 183 -6.86 12.82 34.28
CA ASP A 183 -6.79 12.07 35.51
C ASP A 183 -6.78 10.54 35.27
N LEU A 184 -5.74 9.84 35.72
CA LEU A 184 -5.66 8.37 35.49
C LEU A 184 -6.79 7.65 36.26
N ILE A 185 -7.61 6.86 35.55
CA ILE A 185 -8.59 5.95 36.16
C ILE A 185 -7.90 4.63 36.53
N GLY A 186 -7.17 4.05 35.58
CA GLY A 186 -6.38 2.85 35.79
C GLY A 186 -5.72 2.33 34.52
N THR A 187 -4.99 1.23 34.66
CA THR A 187 -4.22 0.60 33.59
C THR A 187 -4.39 -0.90 33.62
N LEU A 188 -4.20 -1.55 32.47
CA LEU A 188 -4.05 -3.00 32.36
C LEU A 188 -2.96 -3.32 31.33
N GLU A 189 -2.43 -4.53 31.41
CA GLU A 189 -1.51 -5.08 30.41
C GLU A 189 -2.08 -6.39 29.86
N THR A 190 -1.94 -6.58 28.55
CA THR A 190 -2.38 -7.79 27.86
C THR A 190 -1.51 -8.03 26.61
N THR A 191 -1.90 -8.96 25.75
CA THR A 191 -1.26 -9.24 24.47
C THR A 191 -2.34 -9.42 23.41
N LEU A 192 -2.01 -9.21 22.13
CA LEU A 192 -2.96 -9.42 21.05
C LEU A 192 -3.51 -10.86 21.05
N ALA A 193 -2.67 -11.86 21.31
CA ALA A 193 -3.08 -13.26 21.43
C ALA A 193 -4.19 -13.47 22.48
N LYS A 194 -4.14 -12.76 23.61
CA LYS A 194 -5.20 -12.79 24.63
C LYS A 194 -6.43 -12.02 24.17
N MET A 195 -6.26 -10.82 23.61
CA MET A 195 -7.37 -10.01 23.11
C MET A 195 -8.20 -10.77 22.06
N GLN A 196 -7.56 -11.49 21.14
CA GLN A 196 -8.20 -12.28 20.09
C GLN A 196 -9.09 -13.43 20.58
N THR A 197 -8.97 -13.82 21.85
CA THR A 197 -9.92 -14.78 22.44
C THR A 197 -11.33 -14.17 22.61
N ALA A 198 -11.46 -12.85 22.48
CA ALA A 198 -12.74 -12.15 22.40
C ALA A 198 -13.37 -12.31 21.01
N GLY A 199 -14.53 -12.96 20.94
CA GLY A 199 -15.28 -13.17 19.70
C GLY A 199 -16.45 -14.14 19.86
N ALA A 200 -17.38 -14.11 18.90
CA ALA A 200 -18.52 -15.04 18.81
C ALA A 200 -19.31 -15.28 20.12
N GLY A 201 -19.47 -14.24 20.95
CA GLY A 201 -20.21 -14.29 22.21
C GLY A 201 -19.36 -14.42 23.48
N SER A 202 -18.05 -14.62 23.35
CA SER A 202 -17.10 -14.62 24.46
C SER A 202 -16.43 -13.25 24.61
N LEU A 203 -16.51 -12.68 25.82
CA LEU A 203 -15.87 -11.42 26.20
C LEU A 203 -14.55 -11.72 26.90
N VAL A 204 -13.57 -10.83 26.75
CA VAL A 204 -12.35 -10.86 27.57
C VAL A 204 -12.37 -9.67 28.51
N GLU A 205 -12.31 -9.93 29.81
CA GLU A 205 -12.37 -8.91 30.85
C GLU A 205 -11.01 -8.69 31.51
N TYR A 206 -10.69 -7.42 31.79
CA TYR A 206 -9.52 -7.02 32.54
C TYR A 206 -9.89 -6.06 33.65
N GLU A 207 -9.34 -6.27 34.83
CA GLU A 207 -9.42 -5.27 35.89
C GLU A 207 -8.62 -4.03 35.51
N CYS A 208 -9.25 -2.86 35.58
CA CYS A 208 -8.59 -1.58 35.40
C CYS A 208 -7.93 -1.17 36.71
N ILE A 209 -6.61 -1.23 36.80
CA ILE A 209 -5.88 -1.05 38.07
C ILE A 209 -5.20 0.31 38.13
N HIS A 210 -5.54 1.12 39.12
CA HIS A 210 -4.82 2.35 39.44
C HIS A 210 -3.59 2.02 40.30
N PRO A 211 -2.36 2.28 39.83
CA PRO A 211 -1.13 1.88 40.53
C PRO A 211 -1.04 2.42 41.96
N GLU A 212 -1.31 3.72 42.15
CA GLU A 212 -1.23 4.32 43.49
C GLU A 212 -2.31 3.83 44.46
N LYS A 213 -3.56 3.63 44.00
CA LYS A 213 -4.64 3.10 44.85
C LYS A 213 -4.31 1.69 45.31
N LYS A 214 -3.76 0.86 44.41
CA LYS A 214 -3.31 -0.51 44.74
C LYS A 214 -2.23 -0.53 45.82
N GLN A 215 -1.32 0.46 45.83
CA GLN A 215 -0.29 0.57 46.87
C GLN A 215 -0.83 1.14 48.19
N LYS A 216 -1.71 2.15 48.12
CA LYS A 216 -2.15 2.93 49.30
C LYS A 216 -3.37 2.35 50.01
N LYS A 217 -4.26 1.61 49.33
CA LYS A 217 -5.55 1.17 49.87
C LYS A 217 -5.60 -0.35 50.07
N LYS A 218 -5.67 -0.79 51.33
CA LYS A 218 -5.67 -2.22 51.74
C LYS A 218 -6.80 -3.07 51.12
N HIS A 219 -7.95 -2.48 50.83
CA HIS A 219 -9.13 -3.16 50.28
C HIS A 219 -9.48 -2.71 48.85
N TYR A 220 -8.49 -2.17 48.11
CA TYR A 220 -8.71 -1.81 46.71
C TYR A 220 -8.79 -3.05 45.83
N LYS A 221 -9.86 -3.15 45.05
CA LYS A 221 -10.05 -4.21 44.05
C LYS A 221 -9.59 -3.73 42.67
N ASN A 222 -10.32 -2.78 42.09
CA ASN A 222 -10.03 -2.18 40.79
C ASN A 222 -10.74 -0.81 40.68
N SER A 223 -10.49 -0.10 39.59
CA SER A 223 -11.13 1.18 39.21
C SER A 223 -12.15 0.96 38.07
N GLY A 224 -12.74 -0.23 37.99
CA GLY A 224 -13.62 -0.68 36.90
C GLY A 224 -13.04 -1.86 36.11
N ILE A 225 -13.83 -2.36 35.16
CA ILE A 225 -13.50 -3.49 34.29
C ILE A 225 -13.49 -3.01 32.84
N ILE A 226 -12.40 -3.27 32.11
CA ILE A 226 -12.34 -3.08 30.66
C ILE A 226 -12.69 -4.41 29.99
N ARG A 227 -13.56 -4.38 28.99
CA ARG A 227 -14.03 -5.55 28.26
C ARG A 227 -13.76 -5.42 26.78
N ILE A 228 -13.05 -6.40 26.25
CA ILE A 228 -12.90 -6.56 24.80
C ILE A 228 -14.06 -7.42 24.33
N LYS A 229 -14.95 -6.83 23.53
CA LYS A 229 -16.13 -7.49 22.96
C LYS A 229 -15.78 -8.28 21.71
N SER A 230 -14.89 -7.73 20.90
CA SER A 230 -14.39 -8.36 19.69
C SER A 230 -12.97 -7.88 19.40
N CYS A 231 -12.11 -8.81 19.00
CA CYS A 231 -10.79 -8.52 18.45
C CYS A 231 -10.59 -9.39 17.21
N LYS A 232 -10.68 -8.80 16.02
CA LYS A 232 -10.47 -9.50 14.75
C LYS A 232 -9.18 -9.06 14.10
N ILE A 233 -8.52 -9.98 13.41
CA ILE A 233 -7.41 -9.66 12.51
C ILE A 233 -7.88 -9.99 11.12
N GLU A 234 -7.90 -8.99 10.26
CA GLU A 234 -8.33 -9.10 8.87
C GLU A 234 -7.22 -8.59 7.98
N THR A 235 -7.07 -9.19 6.80
CA THR A 235 -6.11 -8.73 5.79
C THR A 235 -6.78 -7.63 4.97
N GLU A 236 -6.17 -6.44 4.91
CA GLU A 236 -6.58 -5.37 4.01
C GLU A 236 -5.72 -5.38 2.75
N TYR A 237 -6.31 -5.80 1.63
CA TYR A 237 -5.58 -5.94 0.38
C TYR A 237 -5.02 -4.60 -0.10
N SER A 238 -3.73 -4.60 -0.44
CA SER A 238 -3.02 -3.46 -0.98
C SER A 238 -3.35 -3.26 -2.47
N PHE A 239 -2.89 -2.13 -3.03
CA PHE A 239 -2.92 -1.93 -4.47
C PHE A 239 -2.22 -3.06 -5.25
N LEU A 240 -1.05 -3.53 -4.78
CA LEU A 240 -0.30 -4.59 -5.44
C LEU A 240 -1.00 -5.95 -5.33
N ASP A 241 -1.71 -6.23 -4.24
CA ASP A 241 -2.52 -7.45 -4.12
C ASP A 241 -3.55 -7.55 -5.25
N TYR A 242 -4.22 -6.44 -5.59
CA TYR A 242 -5.16 -6.40 -6.71
C TYR A 242 -4.46 -6.59 -8.06
N VAL A 243 -3.37 -5.85 -8.31
CA VAL A 243 -2.64 -5.90 -9.58
C VAL A 243 -2.03 -7.28 -9.82
N MET A 244 -1.31 -7.82 -8.84
CA MET A 244 -0.71 -9.17 -8.90
C MET A 244 -1.79 -10.26 -8.96
N GLY A 245 -2.98 -9.99 -8.41
CA GLY A 245 -4.17 -10.83 -8.53
C GLY A 245 -4.85 -10.78 -9.90
N GLY A 246 -4.34 -9.99 -10.85
CA GLY A 246 -4.85 -9.88 -12.21
C GLY A 246 -5.83 -8.73 -12.46
N CYS A 247 -5.98 -7.80 -11.52
CA CYS A 247 -6.72 -6.56 -11.75
C CYS A 247 -5.97 -5.69 -12.76
N GLN A 248 -6.67 -5.22 -13.79
CA GLN A 248 -6.12 -4.36 -14.83
C GLN A 248 -6.56 -2.91 -14.61
N ILE A 249 -5.74 -1.97 -15.07
CA ILE A 249 -6.04 -0.54 -15.06
C ILE A 249 -6.24 -0.09 -16.51
N ASN A 250 -7.50 0.16 -16.88
CA ASN A 250 -7.82 0.66 -18.21
C ASN A 250 -7.55 2.17 -18.29
N PHE A 251 -6.83 2.58 -19.33
CA PHE A 251 -6.56 3.99 -19.62
C PHE A 251 -7.45 4.48 -20.77
N THR A 252 -8.21 5.55 -20.52
CA THR A 252 -9.05 6.24 -21.51
C THR A 252 -8.60 7.69 -21.65
N VAL A 253 -8.54 8.18 -22.88
CA VAL A 253 -8.12 9.55 -23.20
C VAL A 253 -9.28 10.34 -23.76
N GLY A 254 -9.48 11.57 -23.27
CA GLY A 254 -10.39 12.56 -23.84
C GLY A 254 -9.65 13.85 -24.16
N VAL A 255 -9.62 14.25 -25.43
CA VAL A 255 -8.88 15.43 -25.91
C VAL A 255 -9.85 16.54 -26.30
N ASP A 256 -9.59 17.75 -25.81
CA ASP A 256 -10.37 18.93 -26.14
C ASP A 256 -9.96 19.49 -27.52
N PHE A 257 -10.88 19.58 -28.46
CA PHE A 257 -10.68 20.16 -29.80
C PHE A 257 -11.46 21.47 -30.01
N THR A 258 -11.85 22.17 -28.93
CA THR A 258 -12.49 23.48 -29.01
C THR A 258 -11.57 24.53 -29.62
N ALA A 259 -12.18 25.54 -30.25
CA ALA A 259 -11.47 26.62 -30.94
C ALA A 259 -10.54 27.46 -30.03
N SER A 260 -10.72 27.44 -28.71
CA SER A 260 -9.83 28.13 -27.77
C SER A 260 -8.38 27.63 -27.80
N ASN A 261 -8.13 26.44 -28.35
CA ASN A 261 -6.78 25.90 -28.56
C ASN A 261 -6.02 26.53 -29.73
N GLY A 262 -6.67 27.38 -30.54
CA GLY A 262 -6.11 27.96 -31.76
C GLY A 262 -6.05 27.01 -32.96
N ASP A 263 -5.68 27.54 -34.12
CA ASP A 263 -5.46 26.75 -35.34
C ASP A 263 -4.22 25.85 -35.18
N PRO A 264 -4.32 24.51 -35.29
CA PRO A 264 -3.19 23.59 -35.16
C PRO A 264 -2.02 23.83 -36.14
N LYS A 265 -2.22 24.62 -37.20
CA LYS A 265 -1.15 25.05 -38.13
C LYS A 265 -0.32 26.21 -37.58
N SER A 266 -0.84 26.93 -36.60
CA SER A 266 -0.17 28.04 -35.94
C SER A 266 0.82 27.50 -34.90
N PRO A 267 2.07 27.99 -34.86
CA PRO A 267 3.02 27.67 -33.80
C PRO A 267 2.54 28.04 -32.38
N ASP A 268 1.60 28.98 -32.26
CA ASP A 268 1.04 29.43 -30.98
C ASP A 268 -0.12 28.53 -30.48
N SER A 269 -0.52 27.51 -31.25
CA SER A 269 -1.62 26.62 -30.86
C SER A 269 -1.19 25.59 -29.82
N LEU A 270 -2.10 25.27 -28.90
CA LEU A 270 -1.92 24.16 -27.94
C LEU A 270 -1.92 22.78 -28.62
N HIS A 271 -2.49 22.69 -29.83
CA HIS A 271 -2.47 21.48 -30.67
C HIS A 271 -1.36 21.49 -31.73
N TYR A 272 -0.46 22.47 -31.71
CA TYR A 272 0.63 22.54 -32.68
C TYR A 272 1.52 21.30 -32.60
N ILE A 273 1.83 20.71 -33.76
CA ILE A 273 2.76 19.58 -33.88
C ILE A 273 4.10 20.12 -34.36
N SER A 274 4.97 20.43 -33.40
CA SER A 274 6.31 20.94 -33.68
C SER A 274 7.23 19.83 -34.21
N PRO A 275 8.15 20.14 -35.16
CA PRO A 275 9.21 19.22 -35.51
C PRO A 275 10.24 19.02 -34.39
N ASP A 276 10.33 19.96 -33.45
CA ASP A 276 11.37 20.00 -32.41
C ASP A 276 10.88 19.53 -31.03
N GLY A 277 9.60 19.18 -30.88
CA GLY A 277 9.05 18.80 -29.57
C GLY A 277 7.58 18.39 -29.60
N ILE A 278 7.08 18.00 -28.42
CA ILE A 278 5.69 17.61 -28.20
C ILE A 278 4.91 18.74 -27.50
N ASN A 279 3.62 18.87 -27.81
CA ASN A 279 2.75 19.82 -27.12
C ASN A 279 2.29 19.27 -25.74
N GLU A 280 1.54 20.09 -25.02
CA GLU A 280 1.09 19.80 -23.66
C GLU A 280 0.12 18.59 -23.60
N TYR A 281 -0.78 18.45 -24.59
CA TYR A 281 -1.67 17.30 -24.69
C TYR A 281 -0.89 15.99 -24.86
N LEU A 282 0.06 15.96 -25.81
CA LEU A 282 0.92 14.81 -26.03
C LEU A 282 1.77 14.50 -24.79
N SER A 283 2.30 15.53 -24.12
CA SER A 283 3.07 15.39 -22.87
C SER A 283 2.24 14.74 -21.76
N ALA A 284 0.98 15.18 -21.60
CA ALA A 284 0.06 14.62 -20.60
C ALA A 284 -0.30 13.16 -20.92
N ILE A 285 -0.70 12.88 -22.17
CA ILE A 285 -1.03 11.52 -22.62
C ILE A 285 0.17 10.59 -22.44
N TRP A 286 1.37 11.01 -22.83
CA TRP A 286 2.57 10.22 -22.68
C TRP A 286 2.93 9.96 -21.22
N SER A 287 2.84 10.98 -20.36
CA SER A 287 3.22 10.87 -18.94
C SER A 287 2.32 9.91 -18.18
N VAL A 288 1.02 9.93 -18.44
CA VAL A 288 0.07 9.00 -17.81
C VAL A 288 0.10 7.63 -18.50
N GLY A 289 0.01 7.61 -19.83
CA GLY A 289 -0.08 6.38 -20.61
C GLY A 289 1.17 5.50 -20.50
N SER A 290 2.37 6.09 -20.40
CA SER A 290 3.62 5.32 -20.22
C SER A 290 3.70 4.57 -18.90
N VAL A 291 2.99 5.05 -17.86
CA VAL A 291 2.89 4.38 -16.57
C VAL A 291 1.78 3.34 -16.60
N VAL A 292 0.57 3.73 -17.00
CA VAL A 292 -0.62 2.89 -16.88
C VAL A 292 -0.60 1.70 -17.84
N GLN A 293 0.03 1.84 -19.01
CA GLN A 293 0.04 0.78 -20.01
C GLN A 293 0.62 -0.56 -19.52
N ASP A 294 1.48 -0.55 -18.50
CA ASP A 294 2.05 -1.79 -17.96
C ASP A 294 1.04 -2.60 -17.13
N TYR A 295 -0.09 -1.99 -16.78
CA TYR A 295 -1.18 -2.57 -16.00
C TYR A 295 -2.41 -2.92 -16.85
N ASP A 296 -2.31 -2.78 -18.16
CA ASP A 296 -3.30 -3.19 -19.14
C ASP A 296 -2.71 -4.30 -20.02
N THR A 297 -3.41 -5.43 -20.10
CA THR A 297 -2.89 -6.61 -20.81
C THR A 297 -3.06 -6.50 -22.32
N ASP A 298 -4.17 -5.91 -22.80
CA ASP A 298 -4.43 -5.80 -24.23
C ASP A 298 -3.81 -4.53 -24.84
N LYS A 299 -3.53 -3.53 -23.99
CA LYS A 299 -2.99 -2.22 -24.41
C LYS A 299 -3.86 -1.57 -25.48
N LEU A 300 -5.17 -1.79 -25.39
CA LEU A 300 -6.18 -1.16 -26.21
C LEU A 300 -6.81 -0.03 -25.39
N PHE A 301 -6.52 1.21 -25.80
CA PHE A 301 -6.94 2.40 -25.07
C PHE A 301 -8.04 3.14 -25.82
N PRO A 302 -9.25 3.29 -25.24
CA PRO A 302 -10.27 4.16 -25.81
C PRO A 302 -9.77 5.60 -25.88
N ALA A 303 -9.87 6.19 -27.07
CA ALA A 303 -9.37 7.54 -27.32
C ALA A 303 -10.47 8.39 -27.96
N PHE A 304 -10.86 9.46 -27.26
CA PHE A 304 -11.96 10.34 -27.62
C PHE A 304 -11.50 11.78 -27.79
N GLY A 305 -12.21 12.51 -28.64
CA GLY A 305 -12.16 13.96 -28.75
C GLY A 305 -13.52 14.58 -28.42
N PHE A 306 -13.52 15.86 -28.06
CA PHE A 306 -14.76 16.63 -27.86
C PHE A 306 -14.60 18.09 -28.31
N GLY A 307 -15.70 18.76 -28.66
CA GLY A 307 -15.69 20.19 -28.97
C GLY A 307 -15.30 20.55 -30.41
N ALA A 308 -15.36 19.60 -31.34
CA ALA A 308 -15.07 19.81 -32.76
C ALA A 308 -16.27 19.57 -33.66
N GLN A 309 -16.27 20.21 -34.84
CA GLN A 309 -17.14 19.80 -35.94
C GLN A 309 -16.52 18.59 -36.65
N VAL A 310 -17.23 17.48 -36.70
CA VAL A 310 -16.73 16.23 -37.27
C VAL A 310 -17.49 15.81 -38.54
N PRO A 311 -16.83 15.26 -39.56
CA PRO A 311 -17.50 14.65 -40.70
C PRO A 311 -18.46 13.52 -40.28
N PRO A 312 -19.50 13.20 -41.06
CA PRO A 312 -19.86 13.84 -42.34
C PRO A 312 -20.79 15.06 -42.19
N SER A 313 -21.47 15.21 -41.04
CA SER A 313 -22.47 16.26 -40.84
C SER A 313 -21.88 17.63 -40.51
N TRP A 314 -20.61 17.68 -40.10
CA TRP A 314 -19.93 18.89 -39.62
C TRP A 314 -20.67 19.60 -38.49
N GLN A 315 -21.47 18.84 -37.74
CA GLN A 315 -22.07 19.31 -36.50
C GLN A 315 -21.05 19.21 -35.38
N VAL A 316 -21.17 20.11 -34.40
CA VAL A 316 -20.35 20.06 -33.19
C VAL A 316 -20.65 18.75 -32.47
N SER A 317 -19.60 17.95 -32.23
CA SER A 317 -19.66 16.77 -31.39
C SER A 317 -18.99 17.02 -30.05
N HIS A 318 -19.65 16.57 -28.98
CA HIS A 318 -19.11 16.59 -27.62
C HIS A 318 -18.45 15.26 -27.24
N GLU A 319 -18.41 14.29 -28.15
CA GLU A 319 -17.70 13.02 -27.99
C GLU A 319 -17.56 12.35 -29.36
N PHE A 320 -16.32 12.08 -29.79
CA PHE A 320 -16.06 11.31 -31.01
C PHE A 320 -14.80 10.46 -30.84
N ALA A 321 -14.80 9.26 -31.42
CA ALA A 321 -13.61 8.41 -31.42
C ALA A 321 -12.49 9.06 -32.26
N LEU A 322 -11.26 9.15 -31.71
CA LEU A 322 -10.13 9.77 -32.41
C LEU A 322 -9.67 8.97 -33.63
N ASN A 323 -9.95 7.67 -33.65
CA ASN A 323 -9.74 6.81 -34.82
C ASN A 323 -10.88 6.89 -35.86
N PHE A 324 -11.88 7.74 -35.63
CA PHE A 324 -13.09 7.91 -36.43
C PHE A 324 -13.93 6.63 -36.63
N ASN A 325 -13.76 5.62 -35.78
CA ASN A 325 -14.59 4.44 -35.72
C ASN A 325 -15.48 4.48 -34.47
N PRO A 326 -16.74 4.97 -34.58
CA PRO A 326 -17.61 5.12 -33.42
C PRO A 326 -18.00 3.77 -32.77
N SER A 327 -17.90 2.67 -33.52
CA SER A 327 -18.20 1.32 -33.00
C SER A 327 -17.01 0.69 -32.27
N ASN A 328 -15.80 1.24 -32.43
CA ASN A 328 -14.59 0.74 -31.78
C ASN A 328 -13.60 1.89 -31.57
N PRO A 329 -13.69 2.62 -30.44
CA PRO A 329 -12.82 3.76 -30.15
C PRO A 329 -11.43 3.37 -29.65
N TYR A 330 -11.13 2.07 -29.58
CA TYR A 330 -9.86 1.58 -29.05
C TYR A 330 -8.71 1.79 -30.04
N CYS A 331 -7.61 2.31 -29.51
CA CYS A 331 -6.33 2.47 -30.20
C CYS A 331 -5.30 1.52 -29.59
N GLN A 332 -4.49 0.88 -30.44
CA GLN A 332 -3.32 0.13 -29.98
C GLN A 332 -2.30 1.12 -29.41
N GLY A 333 -1.96 0.96 -28.14
CA GLY A 333 -0.88 1.72 -27.49
C GLY A 333 0.39 0.92 -27.26
#